data_AF-A0A962N6R3-F1
#
_entry.id   AF-A0A962N6R3-F1
#
_cell.length_a   1.000
_cell.length_b   1.000
_cell.length_c   1.000
_cell.angle_alpha   90.00
_cell.angle_beta   90.00
_cell.angle_gamma   90.00
#
_symmetry.space_group_name_H-M   'P 1'
#
loop_
_entity.id
_entity.type
_entity.pdbx_description
1 polymer ?
#
loop_
_entity_poly.entity_id
_entity_poly.type
_entity_poly.pdbx_seq_one_letter_code
_entity_poly.pdbx_strand_id
1 'polypeptide(L)'
;MALRAAVVAGLVLLLGACGSDDAPAGFESVASAHPRYPGDACPDLAGSYALSPEDAALFLDRSPPDNAGHPVRLAIADNARSGSAVRPAYWAMDRDEFLAFAQDFRQRDPGAYARWRNLLLREQLPREMLYDTDGWIAATTRLGPFQAVPAGLTFMQCQDHWALVKSEMTADWSQEQEIWLGRNEQGALLLKTVTYDLTSYSLWGGSTSFLRSNARYDWQQRPVFLNIDTTALSAADLPADPVTARTDSVCPDPTSALVTAQQFLLAHLPPAGELKFFQPQLEGRAVGNARCGQIPIEIAVRVRQSADFRRLEQAIEAQAGYRMEQLQIGPASTSTTEVDFVLIMELD
;
A
#
# COMPACT_ATOMS: atom_id res chain seq x y z
N MET A 1 19.50 3.88 70.10
CA MET A 1 19.92 2.96 69.01
C MET A 1 18.75 2.26 68.31
N ALA A 2 17.61 2.00 68.97
CA ALA A 2 16.45 1.34 68.36
C ALA A 2 15.80 2.10 67.17
N LEU A 3 15.83 3.44 67.18
CA LEU A 3 15.20 4.26 66.14
C LEU A 3 15.90 4.17 64.77
N ARG A 4 17.24 3.99 64.75
CA ARG A 4 17.99 3.84 63.50
C ARG A 4 17.78 2.49 62.83
N ALA A 5 17.56 1.43 63.62
CA ALA A 5 17.27 0.10 63.09
C ALA A 5 15.86 0.02 62.46
N ALA A 6 14.88 0.72 63.03
CA ALA A 6 13.52 0.78 62.49
C ALA A 6 13.43 1.55 61.15
N VAL A 7 14.22 2.63 60.99
CA VAL A 7 14.26 3.40 59.73
C VAL A 7 14.95 2.61 58.61
N VAL A 8 16.02 1.86 58.92
CA VAL A 8 16.70 1.02 57.92
C VAL A 8 15.84 -0.19 57.54
N ALA A 9 15.15 -0.83 58.49
CA ALA A 9 14.22 -1.92 58.19
C ALA A 9 12.99 -1.46 57.40
N GLY A 10 12.47 -0.26 57.68
CA GLY A 10 11.39 0.36 56.91
C GLY A 10 11.79 0.75 55.49
N LEU A 11 13.02 1.23 55.27
CA LEU A 11 13.53 1.53 53.94
C LEU A 11 13.75 0.27 53.08
N VAL A 12 14.20 -0.83 53.70
CA VAL A 12 14.43 -2.10 52.98
C VAL A 12 13.11 -2.79 52.60
N LEU A 13 12.05 -2.65 53.41
CA LEU A 13 10.71 -3.15 53.07
C LEU A 13 10.00 -2.28 52.01
N LEU A 14 10.33 -1.00 51.89
CA LEU A 14 9.81 -0.10 50.84
C LEU A 14 10.56 -0.24 49.49
N LEU A 15 11.74 -0.86 49.47
CA LEU A 15 12.48 -1.19 48.24
C LEU A 15 12.09 -2.57 47.67
N GLY A 16 11.28 -3.35 48.38
CA GLY A 16 10.81 -4.68 47.95
C GLY A 16 9.57 -4.66 47.04
N ALA A 17 9.01 -3.48 46.75
CA ALA A 17 7.91 -3.29 45.80
C ALA A 17 8.39 -2.66 44.49
N CYS A 18 9.65 -2.88 44.10
CA CYS A 18 10.03 -2.82 42.69
C CYS A 18 9.25 -3.95 42.00
N GLY A 19 8.11 -3.62 41.37
CA GLY A 19 7.44 -4.54 40.46
C GLY A 19 8.47 -5.03 39.46
N SER A 20 8.87 -6.29 39.60
CA SER A 20 9.93 -6.87 38.77
C SER A 20 9.46 -6.82 37.32
N ASP A 21 10.34 -6.31 36.45
CA ASP A 21 10.18 -6.35 34.99
C ASP A 21 10.30 -7.79 34.43
N ASP A 22 10.34 -8.79 35.31
CA ASP A 22 10.42 -10.19 34.97
C ASP A 22 9.13 -10.63 34.27
N ALA A 23 9.28 -11.16 33.06
CA ALA A 23 8.17 -11.71 32.31
C ALA A 23 7.50 -12.85 33.10
N PRO A 24 6.16 -12.93 33.08
CA PRO A 24 5.47 -14.09 33.64
C PRO A 24 5.86 -15.36 32.87
N ALA A 25 5.77 -16.52 33.54
CA ALA A 25 6.10 -17.79 32.92
C ALA A 25 5.35 -18.00 31.59
N GLY A 26 6.06 -18.35 30.52
CA GLY A 26 5.53 -18.51 29.16
C GLY A 26 5.67 -17.27 28.26
N PHE A 27 6.12 -16.14 28.81
CA PHE A 27 6.39 -14.89 28.10
C PHE A 27 7.88 -14.60 27.97
N GLU A 28 8.73 -15.61 28.10
CA GLU A 28 10.15 -15.48 27.87
C GLU A 28 10.41 -15.27 26.38
N SER A 29 10.83 -14.05 26.00
CA SER A 29 11.28 -13.78 24.64
C SER A 29 12.67 -14.34 24.44
N VAL A 30 12.88 -15.03 23.32
CA VAL A 30 14.15 -15.69 23.00
C VAL A 30 14.93 -14.93 21.94
N ALA A 31 16.25 -15.07 22.02
CA ALA A 31 17.17 -14.54 21.03
C ALA A 31 16.86 -15.09 19.63
N SER A 32 17.15 -14.30 18.60
CA SER A 32 17.15 -14.82 17.24
C SER A 32 18.08 -16.03 17.12
N ALA A 33 17.59 -17.13 16.53
CA ALA A 33 18.42 -18.28 16.18
C ALA A 33 19.49 -17.94 15.13
N HIS A 34 19.28 -16.85 14.38
CA HIS A 34 20.18 -16.35 13.36
C HIS A 34 20.43 -14.85 13.62
N PRO A 35 21.20 -14.48 14.65
CA PRO A 35 21.50 -13.09 14.94
C PRO A 35 22.29 -12.50 13.77
N ARG A 36 21.91 -11.30 13.31
CA ARG A 36 22.55 -10.71 12.12
C ARG A 36 23.95 -10.20 12.46
N TYR A 37 24.15 -9.69 13.66
CA TYR A 37 25.45 -9.26 14.17
C TYR A 37 25.81 -9.98 15.48
N PRO A 38 27.10 -10.19 15.77
CA PRO A 38 27.52 -10.63 17.09
C PRO A 38 27.03 -9.64 18.15
N GLY A 39 26.19 -10.08 19.08
CA GLY A 39 25.56 -9.23 20.09
C GLY A 39 24.23 -8.58 19.69
N ASP A 40 23.67 -8.93 18.53
CA ASP A 40 22.34 -8.48 18.12
C ASP A 40 21.29 -9.06 19.08
N ALA A 41 20.70 -8.19 19.91
CA ALA A 41 19.77 -8.60 20.96
C ALA A 41 18.32 -8.68 20.47
N CYS A 42 18.03 -8.35 19.21
CA CYS A 42 16.66 -8.31 18.70
C CYS A 42 16.07 -9.72 18.51
N PRO A 43 14.78 -9.94 18.84
CA PRO A 43 14.10 -11.18 18.52
C PRO A 43 13.90 -11.33 17.01
N ASP A 44 13.82 -12.58 16.54
CA ASP A 44 13.29 -12.88 15.22
C ASP A 44 11.77 -13.01 15.29
N LEU A 45 11.05 -11.98 14.84
CA LEU A 45 9.58 -11.97 14.83
C LEU A 45 8.98 -12.61 13.56
N ALA A 46 9.79 -13.18 12.67
CA ALA A 46 9.30 -13.75 11.42
C ALA A 46 8.27 -14.87 11.65
N GLY A 47 7.17 -14.81 10.93
CA GLY A 47 6.08 -15.77 11.08
C GLY A 47 4.74 -15.19 10.67
N SER A 48 3.69 -16.00 10.82
CA SER A 48 2.31 -15.63 10.54
C SER A 48 1.48 -15.70 11.82
N TYR A 49 0.70 -14.66 12.12
CA TYR A 49 0.01 -14.51 13.41
C TYR A 49 -1.44 -14.09 13.20
N ALA A 50 -2.36 -14.69 13.96
CA ALA A 50 -3.71 -14.17 14.06
C ALA A 50 -3.73 -13.03 15.09
N LEU A 51 -4.07 -11.83 14.64
CA LEU A 51 -4.21 -10.65 15.50
C LEU A 51 -5.65 -10.16 15.43
N SER A 52 -6.19 -9.73 16.57
CA SER A 52 -7.40 -8.93 16.53
C SER A 52 -7.10 -7.56 15.92
N PRO A 53 -8.10 -6.85 15.35
CA PRO A 53 -7.92 -5.48 14.88
C PRO A 53 -7.43 -4.54 15.99
N GLU A 54 -7.81 -4.79 17.24
CA GLU A 54 -7.40 -4.01 18.41
C GLU A 54 -5.90 -4.20 18.70
N ASP A 55 -5.42 -5.46 18.74
CA ASP A 55 -3.99 -5.75 18.95
C ASP A 55 -3.12 -5.14 17.84
N ALA A 56 -3.59 -5.27 16.61
CA ALA A 56 -2.91 -4.79 15.42
C ALA A 56 -2.71 -3.28 15.44
N ALA A 57 -3.74 -2.53 15.84
CA ALA A 57 -3.71 -1.08 15.95
C ALA A 57 -2.73 -0.58 17.02
N LEU A 58 -2.29 -1.44 17.94
CA LEU A 58 -1.30 -1.08 18.95
C LEU A 58 0.07 -0.83 18.35
N PHE A 59 0.47 -1.49 17.26
CA PHE A 59 1.86 -1.43 16.78
C PHE A 59 2.05 -1.45 15.27
N LEU A 60 0.98 -1.51 14.49
CA LEU A 60 1.04 -1.42 13.03
C LEU A 60 0.50 -0.08 12.57
N ASP A 61 1.05 0.43 11.48
CA ASP A 61 0.61 1.70 10.88
C ASP A 61 -0.77 1.58 10.22
N ARG A 62 -1.22 0.34 9.95
CA ARG A 62 -2.44 0.04 9.22
C ARG A 62 -3.21 -1.11 9.86
N SER A 63 -4.50 -0.87 10.11
CA SER A 63 -5.46 -1.91 10.53
C SER A 63 -5.61 -3.00 9.47
N PRO A 64 -6.00 -4.23 9.86
CA PRO A 64 -6.36 -5.25 8.90
C PRO A 64 -7.54 -4.77 8.03
N PRO A 65 -7.50 -4.95 6.69
CA PRO A 65 -8.61 -4.55 5.85
C PRO A 65 -9.82 -5.46 6.07
N ASP A 66 -11.01 -4.96 5.71
CA ASP A 66 -12.18 -5.83 5.57
C ASP A 66 -11.86 -6.95 4.57
N ASN A 67 -12.32 -8.15 4.87
CA ASN A 67 -11.98 -9.37 4.17
C ASN A 67 -13.23 -10.22 3.89
N ALA A 68 -14.42 -9.63 3.96
CA ALA A 68 -15.70 -10.30 3.72
C ALA A 68 -15.92 -11.54 4.60
N GLY A 69 -15.39 -11.52 5.83
CA GLY A 69 -15.55 -12.59 6.82
C GLY A 69 -14.51 -13.71 6.72
N HIS A 70 -13.50 -13.57 5.87
CA HIS A 70 -12.38 -14.51 5.78
C HIS A 70 -11.30 -14.22 6.83
N PRO A 71 -10.56 -15.21 7.35
CA PRO A 71 -9.51 -14.94 8.32
C PRO A 71 -8.31 -14.25 7.65
N VAL A 72 -7.95 -13.05 8.14
CA VAL A 72 -6.71 -12.35 7.78
C VAL A 72 -5.72 -12.49 8.92
N ARG A 73 -4.45 -12.66 8.57
CA ARG A 73 -3.35 -12.85 9.51
C ARG A 73 -2.23 -11.88 9.17
N LEU A 74 -1.44 -11.51 10.17
CA LEU A 74 -0.22 -10.73 9.99
C LEU A 74 0.93 -11.66 9.63
N ALA A 75 1.51 -11.49 8.44
CA ALA A 75 2.75 -12.12 8.04
C ALA A 75 3.91 -11.13 8.22
N ILE A 76 4.81 -11.42 9.15
CA ILE A 76 6.07 -10.68 9.34
C ILE A 76 7.15 -11.41 8.57
N ALA A 77 7.77 -10.74 7.60
CA ALA A 77 8.78 -11.36 6.76
C ALA A 77 10.06 -11.63 7.55
N ASP A 78 10.66 -12.80 7.31
CA ASP A 78 12.06 -13.04 7.64
C ASP A 78 12.89 -12.14 6.75
N ASN A 79 13.42 -11.06 7.33
CA ASN A 79 14.29 -10.17 6.61
C ASN A 79 15.65 -10.14 7.27
N ALA A 80 16.39 -11.25 7.12
CA ALA A 80 17.80 -11.36 7.44
C ALA A 80 18.71 -10.37 6.67
N ARG A 81 18.21 -9.52 5.74
CA ARG A 81 19.07 -8.71 4.84
C ARG A 81 19.29 -7.19 5.05
N SER A 82 18.40 -6.38 5.63
CA SER A 82 18.68 -4.95 5.89
C SER A 82 18.63 -4.55 7.38
N GLY A 83 19.65 -3.80 7.86
CA GLY A 83 19.65 -3.06 9.13
C GLY A 83 18.64 -1.90 9.15
N SER A 84 17.50 -2.10 8.49
CA SER A 84 16.38 -1.18 8.42
C SER A 84 15.63 -1.22 9.75
N ALA A 85 15.29 -0.04 10.27
CA ALA A 85 14.31 0.08 11.35
C ALA A 85 12.95 -0.50 10.93
N VAL A 86 12.61 -0.49 9.64
CA VAL A 86 11.33 -1.02 9.15
C VAL A 86 11.49 -2.47 8.70
N ARG A 87 10.69 -3.36 9.29
CA ARG A 87 10.48 -4.74 8.84
C ARG A 87 9.23 -4.82 7.95
N PRO A 88 9.32 -5.52 6.80
CA PRO A 88 8.13 -5.79 6.00
C PRO A 88 7.16 -6.68 6.78
N ALA A 89 5.95 -6.18 6.95
CA ALA A 89 4.83 -6.91 7.50
C ALA A 89 3.62 -6.71 6.58
N TYR A 90 2.82 -7.75 6.44
CA TYR A 90 1.69 -7.78 5.52
C TYR A 90 0.46 -8.38 6.21
N TRP A 91 -0.69 -7.78 5.98
CA TRP A 91 -1.95 -8.49 6.15
C TRP A 91 -2.12 -9.44 4.98
N ALA A 92 -2.34 -10.73 5.25
CA ALA A 92 -2.55 -11.71 4.20
C ALA A 92 -3.58 -12.76 4.61
N MET A 93 -4.24 -13.29 3.59
CA MET A 93 -5.07 -14.48 3.70
C MET A 93 -4.28 -15.72 3.33
N ASP A 94 -4.72 -16.87 3.82
CA ASP A 94 -4.22 -18.14 3.33
C ASP A 94 -4.47 -18.25 1.81
N ARG A 95 -3.44 -18.64 1.05
CA ARG A 95 -3.53 -18.68 -0.42
C ARG A 95 -4.56 -19.68 -0.89
N ASP A 96 -4.68 -20.84 -0.25
CA ASP A 96 -5.63 -21.86 -0.67
C ASP A 96 -7.06 -21.41 -0.38
N GLU A 97 -7.29 -20.77 0.77
CA GLU A 97 -8.59 -20.15 1.09
C GLU A 97 -8.95 -19.03 0.11
N PHE A 98 -7.97 -18.19 -0.25
CA PHE A 98 -8.14 -17.11 -1.22
C PHE A 98 -8.48 -17.65 -2.61
N LEU A 99 -7.76 -18.66 -3.09
CA LEU A 99 -8.01 -19.28 -4.39
C LEU A 99 -9.33 -20.05 -4.43
N ALA A 100 -9.71 -20.70 -3.33
CA ALA A 100 -11.01 -21.32 -3.18
C ALA A 100 -12.15 -20.29 -3.27
N PHE A 101 -12.00 -19.13 -2.60
CA PHE A 101 -12.93 -18.00 -2.77
C PHE A 101 -13.00 -17.56 -4.24
N ALA A 102 -11.86 -17.35 -4.90
CA ALA A 102 -11.83 -16.91 -6.29
C ALA A 102 -12.57 -17.88 -7.23
N GLN A 103 -12.40 -19.19 -7.01
CA GLN A 103 -13.05 -20.23 -7.78
C GLN A 103 -14.57 -20.25 -7.57
N ASP A 104 -15.02 -20.13 -6.33
CA ASP A 104 -16.44 -20.06 -5.97
C ASP A 104 -17.08 -18.75 -6.47
N PHE A 105 -16.40 -17.63 -6.30
CA PHE A 105 -16.87 -16.32 -6.76
C PHE A 105 -17.07 -16.30 -8.27
N ARG A 106 -16.14 -16.88 -9.04
CA ARG A 106 -16.28 -17.08 -10.49
C ARG A 106 -17.54 -17.87 -10.85
N GLN A 107 -17.89 -18.90 -10.08
CA GLN A 107 -19.07 -19.72 -10.35
C GLN A 107 -20.37 -19.00 -10.01
N ARG A 108 -20.39 -18.25 -8.90
CA ARG A 108 -21.58 -17.56 -8.41
C ARG A 108 -21.90 -16.28 -9.19
N ASP A 109 -20.89 -15.45 -9.46
CA ASP A 109 -21.04 -14.18 -10.18
C ASP A 109 -19.83 -13.94 -11.10
N PRO A 110 -19.85 -14.51 -12.32
CA PRO A 110 -18.76 -14.36 -13.28
C PRO A 110 -18.45 -12.90 -13.64
N GLY A 111 -19.46 -12.03 -13.66
CA GLY A 111 -19.31 -10.63 -14.02
C GLY A 111 -18.63 -9.81 -12.93
N ALA A 112 -19.00 -10.01 -11.67
CA ALA A 112 -18.31 -9.40 -10.53
C ALA A 112 -16.91 -9.97 -10.34
N TYR A 113 -16.73 -11.28 -10.56
CA TYR A 113 -15.42 -11.91 -10.55
C TYR A 113 -14.46 -11.28 -11.57
N ALA A 114 -14.90 -11.08 -12.83
CA ALA A 114 -14.05 -10.47 -13.86
C ALA A 114 -13.59 -9.06 -13.45
N ARG A 115 -14.49 -8.24 -12.88
CA ARG A 115 -14.14 -6.91 -12.35
C ARG A 115 -13.15 -7.00 -11.19
N TRP A 116 -13.40 -7.88 -10.22
CA TRP A 116 -12.52 -8.08 -9.07
C TRP A 116 -11.13 -8.58 -9.48
N ARG A 117 -11.06 -9.55 -10.40
CA ARG A 117 -9.80 -10.06 -10.96
C ARG A 117 -8.98 -8.94 -11.60
N ASN A 118 -9.60 -8.08 -12.40
CA ASN A 118 -8.91 -6.96 -13.05
C ASN A 118 -8.38 -5.93 -12.04
N LEU A 119 -9.12 -5.67 -10.95
CA LEU A 119 -8.67 -4.80 -9.86
C LEU A 119 -7.48 -5.42 -9.11
N LEU A 120 -7.54 -6.72 -8.81
CA LEU A 120 -6.50 -7.44 -8.09
C LEU A 120 -5.19 -7.49 -8.89
N LEU A 121 -5.28 -7.76 -10.20
CA LEU A 121 -4.14 -7.75 -11.12
C LEU A 121 -3.70 -6.33 -11.54
N ARG A 122 -4.45 -5.30 -11.11
CA ARG A 122 -4.23 -3.88 -11.42
C ARG A 122 -4.21 -3.54 -12.92
N GLU A 123 -4.79 -4.38 -13.76
CA GLU A 123 -4.69 -4.22 -15.23
C GLU A 123 -5.54 -3.05 -15.77
N GLN A 124 -6.58 -2.61 -15.03
CA GLN A 124 -7.57 -1.62 -15.50
C GLN A 124 -7.73 -0.40 -14.58
N LEU A 125 -6.84 -0.21 -13.60
CA LEU A 125 -6.95 0.92 -12.71
C LEU A 125 -6.57 2.22 -13.44
N PRO A 126 -7.38 3.29 -13.33
CA PRO A 126 -6.96 4.64 -13.73
C PRO A 126 -5.61 4.98 -13.11
N ARG A 127 -4.77 5.74 -13.84
CA ARG A 127 -3.39 6.03 -13.42
C ARG A 127 -3.34 6.70 -12.04
N GLU A 128 -4.38 7.45 -11.68
CA GLU A 128 -4.53 8.07 -10.36
C GLU A 128 -4.77 7.03 -9.24
N MET A 129 -5.48 5.95 -9.53
CA MET A 129 -5.75 4.86 -8.57
C MET A 129 -4.55 3.92 -8.36
N LEU A 130 -3.54 3.95 -9.25
CA LEU A 130 -2.30 3.19 -9.03
C LEU A 130 -1.53 3.68 -7.79
N TYR A 131 -1.73 4.94 -7.40
CA TYR A 131 -1.12 5.56 -6.23
C TYR A 131 -2.06 5.63 -5.02
N ASP A 132 -3.37 5.55 -5.23
CA ASP A 132 -4.37 5.45 -4.15
C ASP A 132 -4.48 4.01 -3.62
N THR A 133 -3.51 3.64 -2.78
CA THR A 133 -3.43 2.29 -2.20
C THR A 133 -4.65 1.96 -1.35
N ASP A 134 -5.17 2.93 -0.59
CA ASP A 134 -6.27 2.70 0.34
C ASP A 134 -7.60 2.60 -0.41
N GLY A 135 -7.80 3.43 -1.44
CA GLY A 135 -8.95 3.31 -2.35
C GLY A 135 -8.93 2.00 -3.14
N TRP A 136 -7.77 1.55 -3.61
CA TRP A 136 -7.62 0.24 -4.28
C TRP A 136 -7.97 -0.92 -3.35
N ILE A 137 -7.48 -0.90 -2.10
CA ILE A 137 -7.83 -1.90 -1.08
C ILE A 137 -9.35 -1.89 -0.89
N ALA A 138 -9.94 -0.73 -0.62
CA ALA A 138 -11.39 -0.59 -0.39
C ALA A 138 -12.25 -1.04 -1.59
N ALA A 139 -11.79 -0.81 -2.82
CA ALA A 139 -12.48 -1.24 -4.02
C ALA A 139 -12.42 -2.76 -4.20
N THR A 140 -11.24 -3.36 -3.95
CA THR A 140 -11.04 -4.81 -4.02
C THR A 140 -11.91 -5.50 -2.97
N THR A 141 -11.79 -5.08 -1.70
CA THR A 141 -12.51 -5.67 -0.55
C THR A 141 -14.03 -5.62 -0.69
N ARG A 142 -14.56 -4.57 -1.33
CA ARG A 142 -16.00 -4.45 -1.62
C ARG A 142 -16.53 -5.58 -2.51
N LEU A 143 -15.72 -6.08 -3.43
CA LEU A 143 -16.11 -7.18 -4.32
C LEU A 143 -15.68 -8.55 -3.79
N GLY A 144 -14.62 -8.59 -2.98
CA GLY A 144 -14.12 -9.81 -2.36
C GLY A 144 -12.79 -9.58 -1.65
N PRO A 145 -12.27 -10.57 -0.91
CA PRO A 145 -10.99 -10.47 -0.23
C PRO A 145 -9.83 -10.03 -1.13
N PHE A 146 -8.76 -9.55 -0.51
CA PHE A 146 -7.48 -9.25 -1.14
C PHE A 146 -6.43 -10.29 -0.69
N GLN A 147 -5.33 -10.43 -1.44
CA GLN A 147 -4.31 -11.43 -1.11
C GLN A 147 -3.34 -10.95 -0.03
N ALA A 148 -2.64 -9.85 -0.27
CA ALA A 148 -1.66 -9.28 0.65
C ALA A 148 -1.68 -7.74 0.61
N VAL A 149 -1.63 -7.09 1.78
CA VAL A 149 -1.60 -5.64 1.95
C VAL A 149 -0.48 -5.26 2.92
N PRO A 150 0.37 -4.28 2.59
CA PRO A 150 1.39 -3.81 3.52
C PRO A 150 0.78 -3.32 4.84
N ALA A 151 1.31 -3.81 5.96
CA ALA A 151 0.96 -3.38 7.31
C ALA A 151 2.04 -2.46 7.91
N GLY A 152 3.32 -2.71 7.56
CA GLY A 152 4.48 -1.99 8.09
C GLY A 152 4.74 -2.29 9.57
N LEU A 153 5.99 -2.56 9.93
CA LEU A 153 6.39 -2.73 11.32
C LEU A 153 7.71 -2.01 11.55
N THR A 154 7.74 -1.04 12.47
CA THR A 154 8.93 -0.23 12.75
C THR A 154 9.55 -0.65 14.07
N PHE A 155 10.86 -0.85 14.08
CA PHE A 155 11.68 -1.17 15.25
C PHE A 155 12.41 0.09 15.69
N MET A 156 12.20 0.48 16.94
CA MET A 156 12.83 1.65 17.55
C MET A 156 14.08 1.26 18.33
N GLN A 157 14.00 0.15 19.08
CA GLN A 157 15.06 -0.32 19.96
C GLN A 157 14.90 -1.82 20.22
N CYS A 158 15.99 -2.48 20.62
CA CYS A 158 15.93 -3.83 21.16
C CYS A 158 16.59 -3.90 22.54
N GLN A 159 16.02 -4.70 23.43
CA GLN A 159 16.51 -4.93 24.77
C GLN A 159 16.07 -6.32 25.23
N ASP A 160 16.99 -7.13 25.76
CA ASP A 160 16.67 -8.43 26.38
C ASP A 160 15.77 -9.34 25.52
N HIS A 161 16.05 -9.39 24.21
CA HIS A 161 15.26 -10.15 23.23
C HIS A 161 13.85 -9.64 23.00
N TRP A 162 13.55 -8.41 23.39
CA TRP A 162 12.36 -7.67 23.00
C TRP A 162 12.70 -6.57 22.00
N ALA A 163 11.78 -6.31 21.08
CA ALA A 163 11.84 -5.19 20.14
C ALA A 163 10.79 -4.14 20.53
N LEU A 164 11.22 -2.93 20.88
CA LEU A 164 10.33 -1.78 21.01
C LEU A 164 9.87 -1.38 19.61
N VAL A 165 8.57 -1.43 19.39
CA VAL A 165 7.96 -1.11 18.08
C VAL A 165 7.13 0.16 18.09
N LYS A 166 6.78 0.65 19.28
CA LYS A 166 6.04 1.89 19.45
C LYS A 166 6.29 2.50 20.82
N SER A 167 6.45 3.82 20.88
CA SER A 167 6.37 4.60 22.11
C SER A 167 5.55 5.86 21.85
N GLU A 168 4.49 6.06 22.63
CA GLU A 168 3.60 7.21 22.53
C GLU A 168 3.31 7.82 23.90
N MET A 169 3.29 9.15 23.97
CA MET A 169 2.79 9.87 25.14
C MET A 169 1.29 10.15 25.00
N THR A 170 0.57 10.11 26.10
CA THR A 170 -0.83 10.55 26.14
C THR A 170 -0.93 12.04 25.80
N ALA A 171 -2.09 12.50 25.31
CA ALA A 171 -2.28 13.88 24.88
C ALA A 171 -2.03 14.93 25.98
N ASP A 172 -2.23 14.55 27.24
CA ASP A 172 -1.98 15.38 28.43
C ASP A 172 -0.57 15.23 29.02
N TRP A 173 0.28 14.41 28.38
CA TRP A 173 1.67 14.13 28.76
C TRP A 173 1.82 13.57 30.18
N SER A 174 0.77 12.96 30.72
CA SER A 174 0.77 12.34 32.05
C SER A 174 1.27 10.90 32.01
N GLN A 175 1.22 10.24 30.85
CA GLN A 175 1.63 8.86 30.66
C GLN A 175 2.41 8.66 29.36
N GLU A 176 3.28 7.67 29.37
CA GLU A 176 3.95 7.12 28.19
C GLU A 176 3.61 5.63 28.09
N GLN A 177 3.22 5.19 26.89
CA GLN A 177 2.98 3.79 26.59
C GLN A 177 4.02 3.30 25.59
N GLU A 178 4.72 2.21 25.95
CA GLU A 178 5.62 1.48 25.07
C GLU A 178 5.01 0.14 24.70
N ILE A 179 5.17 -0.25 23.43
CA ILE A 179 4.77 -1.55 22.91
C ILE A 179 6.01 -2.32 22.47
N TRP A 180 6.21 -3.48 23.10
CA TRP A 180 7.34 -4.37 22.87
C TRP A 180 6.84 -5.69 22.28
N LEU A 181 7.54 -6.17 21.26
CA LEU A 181 7.29 -7.47 20.64
C LEU A 181 8.43 -8.43 20.93
N GLY A 182 8.06 -9.67 21.21
CA GLY A 182 8.98 -10.77 21.44
C GLY A 182 8.51 -12.02 20.72
N ARG A 183 9.31 -13.09 20.79
CA ARG A 183 8.92 -14.40 20.31
C ARG A 183 9.42 -15.46 21.28
N ASN A 184 8.57 -16.40 21.64
CA ASN A 184 8.99 -17.51 22.52
C ASN A 184 9.57 -18.68 21.72
N GLU A 185 10.08 -19.69 22.42
CA GLU A 185 10.68 -20.90 21.81
C GLU A 185 9.71 -21.68 20.91
N GLN A 186 8.40 -21.61 21.19
CA GLN A 186 7.36 -22.25 20.38
C GLN A 186 6.99 -21.41 19.15
N GLY A 187 7.63 -20.25 18.98
CA GLY A 187 7.47 -19.35 17.85
C GLY A 187 6.29 -18.40 17.96
N ALA A 188 5.53 -18.40 19.06
CA ALA A 188 4.40 -17.51 19.27
C ALA A 188 4.87 -16.05 19.42
N LEU A 189 4.09 -15.11 18.90
CA LEU A 189 4.34 -13.69 19.07
C LEU A 189 3.93 -13.29 20.49
N LEU A 190 4.84 -12.61 21.17
CA LEU A 190 4.61 -12.03 22.49
C LEU A 190 4.45 -10.52 22.33
N LEU A 191 3.47 -9.96 23.02
CA LEU A 191 3.20 -8.54 23.11
C LEU A 191 3.32 -8.12 24.58
N LYS A 192 4.17 -7.13 24.84
CA LYS A 192 4.35 -6.51 26.16
C LYS A 192 4.03 -5.03 26.02
N THR A 193 2.97 -4.59 26.69
CA THR A 193 2.62 -3.18 26.81
C THR A 193 3.12 -2.66 28.14
N VAL A 194 3.91 -1.58 28.13
CA VAL A 194 4.39 -0.93 29.35
C VAL A 194 3.81 0.47 29.41
N THR A 195 3.14 0.81 30.51
CA THR A 195 2.62 2.16 30.75
C THR A 195 3.36 2.77 31.92
N TYR A 196 4.02 3.91 31.67
CA TYR A 196 4.72 4.72 32.66
C TYR A 196 3.87 5.92 33.04
N ASP A 197 3.82 6.24 34.32
CA ASP A 197 3.37 7.56 34.78
C ASP A 197 4.53 8.56 34.61
N LEU A 198 4.25 9.70 33.99
CA LEU A 198 5.23 10.75 33.75
C LEU A 198 5.11 11.86 34.78
N THR A 199 6.23 12.18 35.43
CA THR A 199 6.34 13.38 36.27
C THR A 199 7.17 14.43 35.54
N SER A 200 6.53 15.53 35.16
CA SER A 200 7.20 16.66 34.51
C SER A 200 8.08 17.43 35.48
N TYR A 201 9.26 17.85 35.03
CA TYR A 201 10.14 18.75 35.77
C TYR A 201 10.80 19.75 34.80
N SER A 202 11.23 20.89 35.33
CA SER A 202 11.99 21.90 34.58
C SER A 202 13.17 22.36 35.43
N LEU A 203 14.38 22.18 34.92
CA LEU A 203 15.60 22.59 35.63
C LEU A 203 16.01 24.02 35.30
N TRP A 204 15.70 24.51 34.09
CA TRP A 204 16.23 25.79 33.60
C TRP A 204 15.22 26.62 32.77
N GLY A 205 13.91 26.41 32.97
CA GLY A 205 12.85 27.31 32.46
C GLY A 205 12.60 27.32 30.95
N GLY A 206 13.32 26.51 30.15
CA GLY A 206 13.17 26.45 28.69
C GLY A 206 12.77 25.10 28.10
N SER A 207 12.92 24.00 28.84
CA SER A 207 12.54 22.65 28.40
C SER A 207 11.88 21.88 29.55
N THR A 208 10.68 21.34 29.30
CA THR A 208 10.05 20.38 30.20
C THR A 208 10.65 19.00 29.92
N SER A 209 11.20 18.38 30.95
CA SER A 209 11.68 17.00 30.92
C SER A 209 10.73 16.13 31.73
N PHE A 210 10.68 14.83 31.44
CA PHE A 210 9.80 13.88 32.12
C PHE A 210 10.61 12.79 32.78
N LEU A 211 10.27 12.47 34.02
CA LEU A 211 10.75 11.26 34.69
C LEU A 211 9.67 10.19 34.57
N ARG A 212 10.06 9.02 34.06
CA ARG A 212 9.22 7.82 34.09
C ARG A 212 9.15 7.31 35.53
N SER A 213 7.94 7.02 35.99
CA SER A 213 7.65 6.45 37.30
C SER A 213 6.54 5.40 37.16
N ASN A 214 6.41 4.49 38.13
CA ASN A 214 5.33 3.49 38.21
C ASN A 214 5.03 2.77 36.88
N ALA A 215 5.87 1.82 36.49
CA ALA A 215 5.61 0.99 35.32
C ALA A 215 4.48 -0.02 35.59
N ARG A 216 3.50 -0.07 34.68
CA ARG A 216 2.44 -1.09 34.62
C ARG A 216 2.62 -1.92 33.36
N TYR A 217 2.48 -3.24 33.50
CA TYR A 217 2.74 -4.19 32.41
C TYR A 217 1.47 -4.95 32.05
N ASP A 218 1.18 -5.05 30.76
CA ASP A 218 0.20 -5.97 30.19
C ASP A 218 0.90 -6.91 29.20
N TRP A 219 0.54 -8.19 29.25
CA TRP A 219 1.22 -9.25 28.50
C TRP A 219 0.22 -10.07 27.71
N GLN A 220 0.48 -10.24 26.43
CA GLN A 220 -0.40 -10.99 25.54
C GLN A 220 0.40 -11.89 24.59
N GLN A 221 -0.12 -13.10 24.34
CA GLN A 221 0.51 -14.07 23.46
C GLN A 221 -0.41 -14.37 22.29
N ARG A 222 0.17 -14.50 21.09
CA ARG A 222 -0.56 -14.83 19.86
C ARG A 222 0.10 -16.04 19.21
N PRO A 223 -0.65 -17.13 18.98
CA PRO A 223 -0.08 -18.34 18.41
C PRO A 223 0.46 -18.07 17.01
N VAL A 224 1.57 -18.72 16.68
CA VAL A 224 2.10 -18.75 15.33
C VAL A 224 1.30 -19.73 14.48
N PHE A 225 1.02 -19.33 13.26
CA PHE A 225 0.43 -20.15 12.22
C PHE A 225 1.51 -20.52 11.19
N LEU A 226 1.26 -21.59 10.44
CA LEU A 226 2.09 -21.95 9.29
C LEU A 226 2.28 -20.73 8.38
N ASN A 227 3.48 -20.60 7.83
CA ASN A 227 3.87 -19.48 6.98
C ASN A 227 2.85 -19.30 5.86
N ILE A 228 2.13 -18.19 5.88
CA ILE A 228 1.18 -17.83 4.84
C ILE A 228 1.98 -17.45 3.61
N ASP A 229 1.59 -17.98 2.46
CA ASP A 229 2.18 -17.59 1.20
C ASP A 229 1.74 -16.17 0.80
N THR A 230 2.65 -15.21 1.01
CA THR A 230 2.48 -13.81 0.61
C THR A 230 3.03 -13.51 -0.78
N THR A 231 3.44 -14.54 -1.54
CA THR A 231 3.94 -14.37 -2.91
C THR A 231 2.87 -13.74 -3.78
N ALA A 232 3.19 -12.61 -4.43
CA ALA A 232 2.28 -11.91 -5.31
C ALA A 232 1.64 -12.86 -6.35
N LEU A 233 0.31 -12.84 -6.43
CA LEU A 233 -0.42 -13.59 -7.44
C LEU A 233 -0.12 -13.06 -8.84
N SER A 234 -0.07 -13.99 -9.77
CA SER A 234 -0.10 -13.74 -11.19
C SER A 234 -1.47 -14.05 -11.77
N ALA A 235 -1.70 -13.60 -13.00
CA ALA A 235 -2.88 -13.96 -13.77
C ALA A 235 -3.08 -15.49 -13.92
N ALA A 236 -2.00 -16.27 -13.85
CA ALA A 236 -2.02 -17.73 -14.01
C ALA A 236 -2.48 -18.48 -12.75
N ASP A 237 -2.37 -17.83 -11.58
CA ASP A 237 -2.80 -18.42 -10.31
C ASP A 237 -4.31 -18.33 -10.11
N LEU A 238 -4.93 -17.32 -10.72
CA LEU A 238 -6.36 -17.08 -10.61
C LEU A 238 -7.14 -17.93 -11.62
N PRO A 239 -8.35 -18.39 -11.26
CA PRO A 239 -9.24 -19.04 -12.21
C PRO A 239 -9.38 -18.23 -13.52
N ALA A 240 -9.29 -18.89 -14.67
CA ALA A 240 -9.48 -18.20 -15.94
C ALA A 240 -10.84 -17.48 -15.97
N ASP A 241 -10.85 -16.24 -16.43
CA ASP A 241 -12.07 -15.45 -16.57
C ASP A 241 -12.89 -15.98 -17.76
N PRO A 242 -14.14 -16.43 -17.53
CA PRO A 242 -14.99 -16.95 -18.59
C PRO A 242 -15.44 -15.85 -19.57
N VAL A 243 -15.38 -14.58 -19.17
CA VAL A 243 -15.78 -13.44 -20.01
C VAL A 243 -14.71 -13.13 -21.05
N THR A 244 -13.42 -13.11 -20.68
CA THR A 244 -12.30 -13.00 -21.64
C THR A 244 -12.09 -14.26 -22.48
N ALA A 245 -12.50 -15.44 -22.00
CA ALA A 245 -12.55 -16.64 -22.85
C ALA A 245 -13.58 -16.55 -23.98
N ARG A 246 -14.54 -15.61 -23.91
CA ARG A 246 -15.39 -15.23 -25.03
C ARG A 246 -14.76 -14.03 -25.74
N THR A 247 -14.14 -14.35 -26.88
CA THR A 247 -13.57 -13.42 -27.86
C THR A 247 -12.39 -12.60 -27.37
N ASP A 248 -11.19 -13.13 -27.59
CA ASP A 248 -10.11 -12.38 -28.22
C ASP A 248 -10.65 -11.76 -29.53
N SER A 249 -11.49 -10.74 -29.45
CA SER A 249 -11.67 -9.81 -30.55
C SER A 249 -10.38 -9.02 -30.61
N VAL A 250 -9.39 -9.60 -31.30
CA VAL A 250 -8.17 -8.92 -31.70
C VAL A 250 -8.61 -7.60 -32.29
N CYS A 251 -8.34 -6.49 -31.61
CA CYS A 251 -8.64 -5.18 -32.19
C CYS A 251 -7.94 -5.13 -33.56
N PRO A 252 -8.60 -4.65 -34.62
CA PRO A 252 -7.96 -4.51 -35.91
C PRO A 252 -6.68 -3.69 -35.75
N ASP A 253 -5.62 -4.11 -36.43
CA ASP A 253 -4.33 -3.41 -36.44
C ASP A 253 -4.56 -1.94 -36.84
N PRO A 254 -4.29 -0.97 -35.95
CA PRO A 254 -4.59 0.43 -36.21
C PRO A 254 -3.61 1.09 -37.18
N THR A 255 -2.56 0.40 -37.63
CA THR A 255 -1.46 0.98 -38.41
C THR A 255 -1.96 1.71 -39.67
N SER A 256 -2.87 1.12 -40.44
CA SER A 256 -3.40 1.75 -41.66
C SER A 256 -4.25 2.99 -41.37
N ALA A 257 -5.06 2.94 -40.30
CA ALA A 257 -5.88 4.07 -39.87
C ALA A 257 -5.03 5.23 -39.35
N LEU A 258 -3.97 4.94 -38.59
CA LEU A 258 -3.02 5.94 -38.10
C LEU A 258 -2.24 6.62 -39.22
N VAL A 259 -1.80 5.86 -40.22
CA VAL A 259 -1.16 6.41 -41.43
C VAL A 259 -2.13 7.32 -42.18
N THR A 260 -3.39 6.90 -42.32
CA THR A 260 -4.44 7.70 -42.98
C THR A 260 -4.70 9.00 -42.20
N ALA A 261 -4.82 8.94 -40.88
CA ALA A 261 -5.01 10.12 -40.03
C ALA A 261 -3.83 11.10 -40.11
N GLN A 262 -2.60 10.60 -40.08
CA GLN A 262 -1.41 11.44 -40.22
C GLN A 262 -1.36 12.11 -41.60
N GLN A 263 -1.63 11.37 -42.68
CA GLN A 263 -1.68 11.91 -44.04
C GLN A 263 -2.79 12.95 -44.20
N PHE A 264 -3.96 12.69 -43.63
CA PHE A 264 -5.08 13.63 -43.60
C PHE A 264 -4.67 14.95 -42.95
N LEU A 265 -4.04 14.89 -41.76
CA LEU A 265 -3.57 16.09 -41.06
C LEU A 265 -2.54 16.84 -41.90
N LEU A 266 -1.53 16.15 -42.43
CA LEU A 266 -0.49 16.77 -43.26
C LEU A 266 -1.07 17.43 -44.52
N ALA A 267 -2.09 16.86 -45.14
CA ALA A 267 -2.76 17.42 -46.31
C ALA A 267 -3.60 18.68 -46.00
N HIS A 268 -4.08 18.81 -44.75
CA HIS A 268 -4.92 19.91 -44.30
C HIS A 268 -4.17 20.93 -43.43
N LEU A 269 -2.87 20.73 -43.20
CA LEU A 269 -2.03 21.76 -42.59
C LEU A 269 -2.02 23.02 -43.47
N PRO A 270 -2.06 24.21 -42.85
CA PRO A 270 -1.91 25.45 -43.61
C PRO A 270 -0.52 25.51 -44.28
N PRO A 271 -0.33 26.32 -45.34
CA PRO A 271 0.94 26.39 -46.11
C PRO A 271 2.22 26.71 -45.32
N ALA A 272 2.08 27.18 -44.08
CA ALA A 272 3.19 27.43 -43.16
C ALA A 272 2.98 26.72 -41.79
N GLY A 273 2.09 25.73 -41.75
CA GLY A 273 1.84 24.89 -40.60
C GLY A 273 2.82 23.75 -40.52
N GLU A 274 3.16 23.34 -39.30
CA GLU A 274 4.08 22.23 -39.05
C GLU A 274 3.45 21.30 -38.02
N LEU A 275 3.38 20.00 -38.34
CA LEU A 275 3.04 18.95 -37.38
C LEU A 275 4.27 18.64 -36.53
N LYS A 276 4.24 19.00 -35.25
CA LYS A 276 5.37 18.84 -34.34
C LYS A 276 5.47 17.43 -33.78
N PHE A 277 4.33 16.87 -33.38
CA PHE A 277 4.25 15.47 -33.03
C PHE A 277 2.86 14.92 -33.34
N PHE A 278 2.83 13.61 -33.53
CA PHE A 278 1.65 12.77 -33.74
C PHE A 278 1.90 11.50 -32.93
N GLN A 279 1.34 11.44 -31.73
CA GLN A 279 1.63 10.37 -30.78
C GLN A 279 0.34 9.61 -30.45
N PRO A 280 0.11 8.44 -31.07
CA PRO A 280 -1.04 7.61 -30.73
C PRO A 280 -0.86 7.01 -29.33
N GLN A 281 -1.91 7.15 -28.50
CA GLN A 281 -1.96 6.59 -27.16
C GLN A 281 -2.55 5.18 -27.24
N LEU A 282 -1.67 4.19 -27.45
CA LEU A 282 -2.04 2.77 -27.61
C LEU A 282 -2.09 2.00 -26.28
N GLU A 283 -1.62 2.60 -25.18
CA GLU A 283 -1.64 1.99 -23.85
C GLU A 283 -3.11 1.77 -23.40
N GLY A 284 -3.48 0.54 -23.06
CA GLY A 284 -4.84 0.18 -22.60
C GLY A 284 -5.76 -0.50 -23.62
N ARG A 285 -5.35 -0.63 -24.90
CA ARG A 285 -6.13 -1.40 -25.92
C ARG A 285 -6.16 -2.91 -25.69
N ALA A 286 -5.24 -3.45 -24.88
CA ALA A 286 -5.10 -4.89 -24.68
C ALA A 286 -5.91 -5.46 -23.50
N VAL A 287 -6.59 -4.62 -22.69
CA VAL A 287 -7.19 -5.10 -21.43
C VAL A 287 -8.63 -4.62 -21.29
N GLY A 288 -9.57 -5.50 -21.65
CA GLY A 288 -10.99 -5.54 -21.25
C GLY A 288 -11.81 -4.24 -21.39
N ASN A 289 -12.78 -4.25 -22.30
CA ASN A 289 -13.83 -3.24 -22.47
C ASN A 289 -13.41 -1.84 -22.99
N ALA A 290 -12.12 -1.54 -23.17
CA ALA A 290 -11.73 -0.40 -23.99
C ALA A 290 -12.22 -0.67 -25.41
N ARG A 291 -13.19 0.13 -25.91
CA ARG A 291 -13.75 -0.03 -27.24
C ARG A 291 -12.59 -0.06 -28.23
N CYS A 292 -12.37 -1.19 -28.91
CA CYS A 292 -11.46 -1.29 -30.05
C CYS A 292 -11.74 -0.21 -31.12
N GLY A 293 -12.90 0.45 -31.03
CA GLY A 293 -13.33 1.52 -31.90
C GLY A 293 -12.85 2.92 -31.56
N GLN A 294 -11.94 3.19 -30.60
CA GLN A 294 -11.38 4.55 -30.41
C GLN A 294 -9.85 4.55 -30.18
N ILE A 295 -9.14 5.55 -30.72
CA ILE A 295 -7.71 5.83 -30.51
C ILE A 295 -7.54 7.31 -30.19
N PRO A 296 -7.10 7.67 -28.97
CA PRO A 296 -6.62 9.01 -28.70
C PRO A 296 -5.26 9.21 -29.38
N ILE A 297 -5.11 10.33 -30.07
CA ILE A 297 -3.87 10.74 -30.70
C ILE A 297 -3.57 12.15 -30.20
N GLU A 298 -2.45 12.29 -29.51
CA GLU A 298 -1.95 13.61 -29.11
C GLU A 298 -1.26 14.25 -30.30
N ILE A 299 -1.65 15.48 -30.60
CA ILE A 299 -1.18 16.23 -31.75
C ILE A 299 -0.77 17.62 -31.30
N ALA A 300 0.42 18.05 -31.72
CA ALA A 300 0.78 19.47 -31.70
C ALA A 300 1.02 19.97 -33.11
N VAL A 301 0.36 21.09 -33.42
CA VAL A 301 0.55 21.81 -34.67
C VAL A 301 1.01 23.23 -34.37
N ARG A 302 2.01 23.66 -35.13
CA ARG A 302 2.42 25.06 -35.16
C ARG A 302 1.72 25.74 -36.33
N VAL A 303 1.01 26.82 -36.07
CA VAL A 303 0.36 27.64 -37.10
C VAL A 303 0.75 29.11 -36.96
N ARG A 304 0.63 29.89 -38.03
CA ARG A 304 0.95 31.33 -37.99
C ARG A 304 -0.17 32.18 -37.40
N GLN A 305 -1.41 31.78 -37.60
CA GLN A 305 -2.59 32.54 -37.19
C GLN A 305 -3.68 31.61 -36.68
N SER A 306 -4.47 32.07 -35.70
CA SER A 306 -5.61 31.31 -35.16
C SER A 306 -6.66 30.99 -36.23
N ALA A 307 -6.77 31.79 -37.29
CA ALA A 307 -7.66 31.52 -38.41
C ALA A 307 -7.27 30.27 -39.20
N ASP A 308 -5.98 29.96 -39.28
CA ASP A 308 -5.49 28.75 -39.94
C ASP A 308 -5.80 27.50 -39.12
N PHE A 309 -5.68 27.59 -37.78
CA PHE A 309 -6.09 26.50 -36.89
C PHE A 309 -7.59 26.21 -37.01
N ARG A 310 -8.45 27.24 -37.05
CA ARG A 310 -9.91 27.05 -37.22
C ARG A 310 -10.28 26.32 -38.50
N ARG A 311 -9.51 26.48 -39.59
CA ARG A 311 -9.75 25.72 -40.83
C ARG A 311 -9.35 24.26 -40.68
N LEU A 312 -8.26 23.98 -39.97
CA LEU A 312 -7.84 22.62 -39.64
C LEU A 312 -8.85 21.93 -38.73
N GLU A 313 -9.33 22.61 -37.69
CA GLU A 313 -10.41 22.16 -36.81
C GLU A 313 -11.68 21.81 -37.61
N GLN A 314 -12.15 22.70 -38.47
CA GLN A 314 -13.31 22.43 -39.33
C GLN A 314 -13.10 21.23 -40.27
N ALA A 315 -11.89 21.05 -40.80
CA ALA A 315 -11.57 19.89 -41.63
C ALA A 315 -11.61 18.59 -40.82
N ILE A 316 -11.05 18.59 -39.60
CA ILE A 316 -11.07 17.44 -38.69
C ILE A 316 -12.49 17.08 -38.29
N GLU A 317 -13.32 18.05 -37.92
CA GLU A 317 -14.72 17.81 -37.54
C GLU A 317 -15.60 17.34 -38.70
N ALA A 318 -15.23 17.69 -39.95
CA ALA A 318 -15.93 17.22 -41.15
C ALA A 318 -15.54 15.78 -41.55
N GLN A 319 -14.43 15.25 -41.02
CA GLN A 319 -13.95 13.91 -41.33
C GLN A 319 -14.69 12.88 -40.48
N ALA A 320 -15.41 11.97 -41.14
CA ALA A 320 -16.11 10.89 -40.46
C ALA A 320 -15.15 10.05 -39.61
N GLY A 321 -15.55 9.79 -38.37
CA GLY A 321 -14.76 9.05 -37.38
C GLY A 321 -13.73 9.89 -36.63
N TYR A 322 -13.58 11.20 -36.87
CA TYR A 322 -12.64 12.04 -36.13
C TYR A 322 -13.39 13.01 -35.19
N ARG A 323 -12.87 13.19 -33.97
CA ARG A 323 -13.38 14.14 -32.99
C ARG A 323 -12.26 14.75 -32.17
N MET A 324 -12.25 16.07 -32.02
CA MET A 324 -11.29 16.77 -31.17
C MET A 324 -11.88 16.98 -29.77
N GLU A 325 -11.14 16.68 -28.70
CA GLU A 325 -11.70 16.72 -27.31
C GLU A 325 -11.00 17.69 -26.36
N GLN A 326 -9.73 18.02 -26.58
CA GLN A 326 -8.99 18.89 -25.66
C GLN A 326 -8.12 19.84 -26.47
N LEU A 327 -8.22 21.14 -26.19
CA LEU A 327 -7.48 22.20 -26.86
C LEU A 327 -6.68 23.00 -25.84
N GLN A 328 -5.36 22.96 -25.95
CA GLN A 328 -4.47 23.82 -25.19
C GLN A 328 -3.72 24.73 -26.17
N ILE A 329 -4.01 26.03 -26.10
CA ILE A 329 -3.34 27.04 -26.92
C ILE A 329 -2.15 27.56 -26.11
N GLY A 330 -0.94 27.28 -26.58
CA GLY A 330 0.29 27.81 -25.97
C GLY A 330 0.38 29.33 -26.11
N PRO A 331 1.23 30.01 -25.29
CA PRO A 331 1.40 31.46 -25.38
C PRO A 331 1.87 31.84 -26.79
N ALA A 332 1.11 32.71 -27.46
CA ALA A 332 1.47 33.21 -28.78
C ALA A 332 2.79 33.99 -28.70
N SER A 333 3.84 33.52 -29.36
CA SER A 333 4.97 34.37 -29.69
C SER A 333 4.55 35.28 -30.85
N THR A 334 5.17 36.44 -31.01
CA THR A 334 4.68 37.59 -31.82
C THR A 334 4.39 37.33 -33.31
N SER A 335 4.54 36.11 -33.81
CA SER A 335 4.17 35.71 -35.18
C SER A 335 3.70 34.25 -35.36
N THR A 336 3.62 33.45 -34.29
CA THR A 336 3.22 32.03 -34.36
C THR A 336 2.46 31.60 -33.12
N THR A 337 1.43 30.77 -33.33
CA THR A 337 0.66 30.12 -32.26
C THR A 337 0.93 28.62 -32.33
N GLU A 338 1.39 28.06 -31.22
CA GLU A 338 1.47 26.61 -31.04
C GLU A 338 0.18 26.14 -30.39
N VAL A 339 -0.43 25.12 -30.99
CA VAL A 339 -1.71 24.59 -30.56
C VAL A 339 -1.58 23.09 -30.38
N ASP A 340 -1.84 22.65 -29.15
CA ASP A 340 -1.80 21.25 -28.75
C ASP A 340 -3.24 20.79 -28.58
N PHE A 341 -3.58 19.64 -29.15
CA PHE A 341 -4.89 19.06 -29.01
C PHE A 341 -4.88 17.53 -29.02
N VAL A 342 -5.95 16.96 -28.46
CA VAL A 342 -6.20 15.52 -28.50
C VAL A 342 -7.26 15.24 -29.57
N LEU A 343 -6.86 14.43 -30.57
CA LEU A 343 -7.75 13.88 -31.58
C LEU A 343 -8.16 12.47 -31.19
N ILE A 344 -9.46 12.24 -31.04
CA ILE A 344 -10.05 10.92 -30.90
C ILE A 344 -10.45 10.42 -32.29
N MET A 345 -9.82 9.34 -32.72
CA MET A 345 -10.16 8.63 -33.95
C MET A 345 -11.00 7.41 -33.63
N GLU A 346 -12.15 7.27 -34.27
CA GLU A 346 -12.98 6.09 -34.20
C GLU A 346 -12.53 5.06 -35.26
N LEU A 347 -12.39 3.80 -34.88
CA LEU A 347 -12.16 2.69 -35.81
C LEU A 347 -13.49 1.97 -36.03
N ASP A 348 -14.00 2.03 -37.26
CA ASP A 348 -15.15 1.25 -37.70
C ASP A 348 -14.79 -0.23 -37.95
#